data_AF-A0A7S7Z720-F1
#
_entry.id   AF-A0A7S7Z720-F1
#
_cell.length_a   1.000
_cell.length_b   1.000
_cell.length_c   1.000
_cell.angle_alpha   90.00
_cell.angle_beta   90.00
_cell.angle_gamma   90.00
#
_symmetry.space_group_name_H-M   'P 1'
#
loop_
_entity.id
_entity.type
_entity.pdbx_description
1 polymer ?
#
loop_
_entity_poly.entity_id
_entity_poly.type
_entity_poly.pdbx_seq_one_letter_code
_entity_poly.pdbx_strand_id
1 'polypeptide(L)'
;MMRPRLSPDGSRARPLIIHHAIFGSLGRMIAILFEQHGGVLPFWLSPDQVTVAPISKDQAGHGAQVLAAFEDAGIRPVAYDSADPLAARRGGA
;
A
#
# COMPACT_ATOMS: atom_id res chain seq x y z
N MET A 1 0.15 13.32 -41.82
CA MET A 1 1.58 13.19 -42.16
C MET A 1 2.37 14.16 -41.28
N MET A 2 3.28 13.68 -40.41
CA MET A 2 4.04 14.53 -39.49
C MET A 2 5.17 15.26 -40.24
N ARG A 3 5.28 16.59 -40.11
CA ARG A 3 6.39 17.38 -40.67
C ARG A 3 7.65 17.22 -39.79
N PRO A 4 8.86 17.08 -40.38
CA PRO A 4 10.09 17.04 -39.60
C PRO A 4 10.32 18.37 -38.89
N ARG A 5 10.67 18.34 -37.61
CA ARG A 5 11.16 19.53 -36.91
C ARG A 5 12.51 19.92 -37.51
N LEU A 6 12.69 21.22 -37.75
CA LEU A 6 13.94 21.79 -38.19
C LEU A 6 14.60 22.53 -37.03
N SER A 7 15.92 22.50 -36.99
CA SER A 7 16.74 23.34 -36.11
C SER A 7 16.69 24.81 -36.58
N PRO A 8 17.11 25.78 -35.76
CA PRO A 8 17.10 27.20 -36.13
C PRO A 8 17.90 27.54 -37.40
N ASP A 9 18.85 26.68 -37.77
CA ASP A 9 19.66 26.75 -39.00
C ASP A 9 19.00 26.07 -40.22
N GLY A 10 17.77 25.57 -40.08
CA GLY A 10 17.03 24.89 -41.14
C GLY A 10 17.40 23.42 -41.36
N SER A 11 18.35 22.87 -40.59
CA SER A 11 18.72 21.44 -40.66
C SER A 11 17.65 20.56 -40.01
N ARG A 12 17.59 19.26 -40.37
CA ARG A 12 16.67 18.31 -39.72
C ARG A 12 17.06 18.14 -38.26
N ALA A 13 16.17 18.47 -37.33
CA ALA A 13 16.40 18.25 -35.91
C ALA A 13 16.38 16.75 -35.61
N ARG A 14 17.42 16.26 -34.93
CA ARG A 14 17.48 14.88 -34.43
C ARG A 14 16.79 14.83 -33.06
N PRO A 15 15.67 14.10 -32.90
CA PRO A 15 15.04 13.95 -31.59
C PRO A 15 15.95 13.15 -30.65
N LEU A 16 15.97 13.54 -29.38
CA LEU A 16 16.60 12.76 -28.30
C LEU A 16 15.52 11.91 -27.63
N ILE A 17 15.84 10.64 -27.38
CA ILE A 17 14.97 9.73 -26.63
C ILE A 17 15.45 9.71 -25.18
N ILE A 18 14.55 10.03 -24.24
CA ILE A 18 14.82 9.92 -22.80
C ILE A 18 14.10 8.67 -22.29
N HIS A 19 14.86 7.71 -21.80
CA HIS A 19 14.33 6.56 -21.09
C HIS A 19 14.33 6.84 -19.58
N HIS A 20 13.15 6.91 -18.97
CA HIS A 20 13.00 7.31 -17.56
C HIS A 20 12.04 6.36 -16.83
N ALA A 21 12.44 5.93 -15.63
CA ALA A 21 11.62 5.19 -14.70
C ALA A 21 11.91 5.69 -13.27
N ILE A 22 10.86 6.05 -12.52
CA ILE A 22 10.99 6.57 -11.15
C ILE A 22 11.26 5.43 -10.16
N PHE A 23 10.42 4.39 -10.20
CA PHE A 23 10.54 3.22 -9.31
C PHE A 23 11.27 2.04 -9.95
N GLY A 24 11.42 2.04 -11.28
CA GLY A 24 11.91 0.87 -11.99
C GLY A 24 10.92 -0.30 -11.90
N SER A 25 11.41 -1.48 -11.51
CA SER A 25 10.58 -2.68 -11.31
C SER A 25 9.78 -2.60 -10.02
N LEU A 26 8.46 -2.81 -10.11
CA LEU A 26 7.57 -2.82 -8.96
C LEU A 26 7.97 -3.89 -7.92
N GLY A 27 8.38 -5.08 -8.37
CA GLY A 27 8.82 -6.15 -7.47
C GLY A 27 10.07 -5.77 -6.67
N ARG A 28 11.03 -5.08 -7.31
CA ARG A 28 12.24 -4.59 -6.61
C ARG A 28 11.92 -3.44 -5.67
N MET A 29 11.02 -2.54 -6.06
CA MET A 29 10.53 -1.48 -5.19
C MET A 29 9.89 -2.05 -3.92
N ILE A 30 9.02 -3.06 -4.06
CA ILE A 30 8.38 -3.74 -2.91
C ILE A 30 9.44 -4.41 -2.02
N ALA A 31 10.40 -5.15 -2.60
CA ALA A 31 11.47 -5.77 -1.82
C ALA A 31 12.26 -4.75 -0.98
N ILE A 32 12.63 -3.61 -1.58
CA ILE A 32 13.31 -2.51 -0.87
C ILE A 32 12.42 -1.98 0.27
N LEU A 33 11.11 -1.79 0.04
CA LEU A 33 10.20 -1.33 1.09
C LEU A 33 10.15 -2.31 2.28
N PHE A 34 10.12 -3.62 2.02
CA PHE A 34 10.19 -4.63 3.10
C PHE A 34 11.51 -4.56 3.87
N GLU A 35 12.65 -4.45 3.17
CA GLU A 35 13.97 -4.34 3.81
C GLU A 35 14.12 -3.06 4.64
N GLN A 36 13.65 -1.92 4.13
CA GLN A 36 13.74 -0.63 4.83
C GLN A 36 12.84 -0.55 6.07
N HIS A 37 11.67 -1.20 6.01
CA HIS A 37 10.68 -1.15 7.09
C HIS A 37 10.74 -2.37 8.03
N GLY A 38 11.64 -3.33 7.79
CA GLY A 38 11.70 -4.56 8.59
C GLY A 38 10.40 -5.37 8.57
N GLY A 39 9.62 -5.26 7.49
CA GLY A 39 8.27 -5.84 7.38
C GLY A 39 7.13 -5.02 7.97
N VAL A 40 7.40 -3.96 8.75
CA VAL A 40 6.37 -3.08 9.34
C VAL A 40 6.12 -1.88 8.44
N LEU A 41 5.34 -2.10 7.38
CA LEU A 41 5.06 -1.08 6.36
C LEU A 41 4.33 0.15 6.94
N PRO A 42 4.52 1.34 6.35
CA PRO A 42 3.73 2.52 6.69
C PRO A 42 2.23 2.25 6.56
N PHE A 43 1.41 2.89 7.42
CA PHE A 43 -0.04 2.67 7.47
C PHE A 43 -0.73 2.70 6.11
N TRP A 44 -0.38 3.65 5.23
CA TRP A 44 -1.00 3.80 3.91
C TRP A 44 -0.68 2.62 2.96
N LEU A 45 0.45 1.96 3.16
CA LEU A 45 0.94 0.85 2.35
C LEU A 45 0.63 -0.52 2.95
N SER A 46 0.40 -0.60 4.27
CA SER A 46 0.12 -1.87 4.95
C SER A 46 -1.12 -2.55 4.35
N PRO A 47 -1.06 -3.85 3.97
CA PRO A 47 -2.25 -4.57 3.51
C PRO A 47 -3.32 -4.58 4.60
N ASP A 48 -2.89 -4.84 5.84
CA ASP A 48 -3.71 -4.88 7.03
C ASP A 48 -3.45 -3.60 7.83
N GLN A 49 -4.38 -2.64 7.75
CA GLN A 49 -4.16 -1.31 8.33
C GLN A 49 -4.63 -1.23 9.78
N VAL A 50 -5.74 -1.90 10.09
CA VAL A 50 -6.34 -1.93 11.43
C VAL A 50 -6.88 -3.33 11.70
N THR A 51 -6.65 -3.87 12.89
CA THR A 51 -7.25 -5.12 13.34
C THR A 51 -8.30 -4.85 14.41
N VAL A 52 -9.53 -5.33 14.20
CA VAL A 52 -10.62 -5.23 15.18
C VAL A 52 -10.70 -6.53 15.96
N ALA A 53 -10.39 -6.47 17.26
CA ALA A 53 -10.31 -7.63 18.14
C ALA A 53 -11.27 -7.52 19.34
N PRO A 54 -12.51 -8.02 19.22
CA PRO A 54 -13.45 -8.11 20.34
C PRO A 54 -12.84 -8.90 21.51
N ILE A 55 -13.15 -8.50 22.76
CA ILE A 55 -12.65 -9.21 23.95
C ILE A 55 -13.55 -10.41 24.26
N SER A 56 -14.86 -10.26 24.09
CA SER A 56 -15.86 -11.31 24.30
C SER A 56 -16.74 -11.52 23.06
N LYS A 57 -17.45 -12.66 23.02
CA LYS A 57 -18.42 -12.96 21.96
C LYS A 57 -19.58 -11.96 21.92
N ASP A 58 -19.97 -11.41 23.06
CA ASP A 58 -21.05 -10.42 23.16
C ASP A 58 -20.70 -9.12 22.41
N GLN A 59 -19.41 -8.83 22.24
CA GLN A 59 -18.92 -7.66 21.50
C GLN A 59 -18.80 -7.92 19.99
N ALA A 60 -19.03 -9.15 19.50
CA ALA A 60 -18.84 -9.47 18.08
C ALA A 60 -19.71 -8.60 17.16
N GLY A 61 -20.97 -8.34 17.55
CA GLY A 61 -21.86 -7.47 16.79
C GLY A 61 -21.36 -6.02 16.70
N HIS A 62 -20.80 -5.49 17.80
CA HIS A 62 -20.18 -4.16 17.77
C HIS A 62 -18.86 -4.16 16.98
N GLY A 63 -18.06 -5.22 17.07
CA GLY A 63 -16.86 -5.39 16.26
C GLY A 63 -17.15 -5.33 14.76
N ALA A 64 -18.23 -5.98 14.30
CA ALA A 64 -18.67 -5.89 12.91
C ALA A 64 -19.07 -4.46 12.49
N GLN A 65 -19.71 -3.69 13.37
CA GLN A 65 -20.02 -2.28 13.10
C GLN A 65 -18.74 -1.43 12.96
N VAL A 66 -17.73 -1.70 13.80
CA VAL A 66 -16.43 -1.00 13.73
C VAL A 66 -15.68 -1.37 12.45
N LEU A 67 -15.69 -2.64 12.03
CA LEU A 67 -15.13 -3.06 10.73
C LEU A 67 -15.78 -2.28 9.58
N ALA A 68 -17.11 -2.27 9.52
CA ALA A 68 -17.84 -1.53 8.48
C ALA A 68 -17.52 -0.03 8.49
N ALA A 69 -17.40 0.58 9.68
CA ALA A 69 -17.04 1.99 9.79
C ALA A 69 -15.62 2.30 9.25
N PHE A 70 -14.67 1.37 9.38
CA PHE A 70 -13.35 1.53 8.79
C PHE A 70 -13.38 1.36 7.27
N GLU A 71 -14.14 0.38 6.76
CA GLU A 71 -14.31 0.17 5.31
C GLU A 71 -14.96 1.40 4.65
N ASP A 72 -16.01 1.96 5.26
CA ASP A 72 -16.68 3.18 4.81
C ASP A 72 -15.74 4.40 4.80
N ALA A 73 -14.73 4.41 5.68
CA ALA A 73 -13.69 5.43 5.72
C ALA A 73 -12.54 5.18 4.73
N GLY A 74 -12.58 4.11 3.93
CA GLY A 74 -11.52 3.74 2.97
C GLY A 74 -10.28 3.12 3.62
N ILE A 75 -10.39 2.67 4.86
CA ILE A 75 -9.37 1.91 5.58
C ILE A 75 -9.60 0.42 5.30
N ARG A 76 -8.53 -0.37 5.26
CA ARG A 76 -8.56 -1.84 5.13
C ARG A 76 -8.49 -2.49 6.51
N PRO A 77 -9.63 -2.81 7.16
CA PRO A 77 -9.62 -3.47 8.44
C PRO A 77 -9.56 -5.00 8.29
N VAL A 78 -9.13 -5.68 9.35
CA VAL A 78 -9.13 -7.13 9.47
C VAL A 78 -9.87 -7.54 10.74
N ALA A 79 -10.75 -8.52 10.64
CA ALA A 79 -11.39 -9.14 11.79
C ALA A 79 -10.41 -10.11 12.47
N TYR A 80 -10.22 -9.97 13.78
CA TYR A 80 -9.46 -10.97 14.53
C TYR A 80 -10.37 -12.14 14.90
N ASP A 81 -10.08 -13.34 14.41
CA ASP A 81 -10.90 -14.55 14.63
C ASP A 81 -10.35 -15.54 15.67
N SER A 82 -9.18 -15.25 16.27
CA SER A 82 -8.55 -16.17 17.22
C SER A 82 -9.29 -16.20 18.57
N ALA A 83 -9.39 -17.41 19.13
CA ALA A 83 -9.98 -17.67 20.45
C ALA A 83 -9.06 -17.27 21.62
N ASP A 84 -7.90 -16.67 21.35
CA ASP A 84 -6.87 -16.42 22.35
C ASP A 84 -7.18 -15.24 23.29
N PRO A 85 -6.75 -15.31 24.56
CA PRO A 85 -6.84 -14.20 25.50
C PRO A 85 -6.06 -12.97 25.03
N LEU A 86 -6.54 -11.76 25.34
CA LEU A 86 -5.95 -10.47 24.94
C LEU A 86 -4.43 -10.34 25.21
N ALA A 87 -3.93 -10.99 26.27
CA ALA A 87 -2.51 -10.99 26.60
C ALA A 87 -1.63 -11.75 25.57
N ALA A 88 -2.15 -12.83 24.98
CA ALA A 88 -1.49 -13.56 23.90
C ALA A 88 -1.58 -12.80 22.55
N ARG A 89 -2.44 -11.76 22.45
CA ARG A 89 -2.67 -10.96 21.23
C ARG A 89 -1.59 -9.93 20.91
N ARG A 90 -0.60 -9.72 21.80
CA ARG A 90 0.47 -8.70 21.64
C ARG A 90 1.75 -9.21 20.95
N GLY A 91 1.83 -10.49 20.59
CA GLY A 91 3.01 -11.07 19.94
C GLY A 91 2.97 -10.89 18.42
N GLY A 92 3.45 -9.74 17.94
CA GLY A 92 3.45 -9.43 16.51
C GLY A 92 4.03 -8.05 16.24
N ALA A 93 5.28 -7.84 16.66
CA ALA A 93 6.16 -6.79 16.17
C ALA A 93 7.54 -7.41 15.96
#